data_AF-A0A067MJR2-F1
#
_entry.id   AF-A0A067MJR2-F1
#
_cell.length_a   1.000
_cell.length_b   1.000
_cell.length_c   1.000
_cell.angle_alpha   90.00
_cell.angle_beta   90.00
_cell.angle_gamma   90.00
#
_symmetry.space_group_name_H-M   'P 1'
#
loop_
_entity.id
_entity.type
_entity.pdbx_description
1 polymer ?
#
loop_
_entity_poly.entity_id
_entity_poly.type
_entity_poly.pdbx_seq_one_letter_code
_entity_poly.pdbx_strand_id
1 'polypeptide(L)'
;MNSGSVSILLSCADACRARGSHVSFETLMQEPSIESHTPLYWAILKQQRQPDNRDDSATVGVIEVLLSFPLTPATLVEARQACLLISSHDIFQRIYRAQRSFAAGPADMLNLASLPPDDIQVKSLTEAECPGAPENGAFTVHLYIHEFQRRMRILSFVREEFIAQNRLWAIVFYVYTPENNYNQKYPPGAWIIALELLETSPSTYIDTRFTISPTSSENLKSKPPITILMKSRPQDHLKPTPSSLGKVSSRLMMRGAPSGSNVGENAITSGLPESLQFDGNSYIESNGTLHVLFEAKLTPGSHSGDCIIC
;
A
#
# COMPACT_ATOMS: atom_id res chain seq x y z
N MET A 1 6.84 -15.30 20.53
CA MET A 1 7.89 -14.79 21.46
C MET A 1 7.28 -14.55 22.83
N ASN A 2 8.06 -14.82 23.87
CA ASN A 2 7.65 -15.14 25.24
C ASN A 2 6.83 -14.03 25.94
N SER A 3 5.72 -14.41 26.58
CA SER A 3 4.95 -13.56 27.51
C SER A 3 5.82 -12.79 28.51
N GLY A 4 7.02 -13.33 28.83
CA GLY A 4 8.03 -12.68 29.65
C GLY A 4 8.59 -11.34 29.13
N SER A 5 8.80 -11.17 27.81
CA SER A 5 9.31 -9.88 27.29
C SER A 5 8.24 -8.78 27.36
N VAL A 6 6.99 -9.16 27.12
CA VAL A 6 5.83 -8.27 27.20
C VAL A 6 5.57 -7.87 28.65
N SER A 7 5.62 -8.82 29.60
CA SER A 7 5.50 -8.50 31.02
C SER A 7 6.60 -7.58 31.52
N ILE A 8 7.83 -7.71 31.00
CA ILE A 8 8.93 -6.79 31.32
C ILE A 8 8.61 -5.38 30.79
N LEU A 9 8.16 -5.25 29.54
CA LEU A 9 7.82 -3.94 28.98
C LEU A 9 6.68 -3.25 29.74
N LEU A 10 5.65 -4.01 30.12
CA LEU A 10 4.55 -3.49 30.94
C LEU A 10 5.03 -3.07 32.33
N SER A 11 5.87 -3.89 32.98
CA SER A 11 6.48 -3.53 34.26
C SER A 11 7.37 -2.28 34.16
N CYS A 12 8.10 -2.10 33.05
CA CYS A 12 8.88 -0.90 32.78
C CYS A 12 7.98 0.32 32.60
N ALA A 13 6.87 0.17 31.85
CA ALA A 13 5.89 1.23 31.67
C ALA A 13 5.28 1.67 33.02
N ASP A 14 4.94 0.73 33.89
CA ASP A 14 4.42 1.01 35.23
C ASP A 14 5.47 1.65 36.14
N ALA A 15 6.74 1.23 36.04
CA ALA A 15 7.83 1.86 36.77
C ALA A 15 8.08 3.31 36.32
N CYS A 16 7.98 3.59 35.01
CA CYS A 16 8.06 4.96 34.48
C CYS A 16 6.91 5.83 35.00
N ARG A 17 5.68 5.28 35.05
CA ARG A 17 4.52 5.98 35.63
C ARG A 17 4.70 6.26 37.12
N ALA A 18 5.15 5.27 37.90
CA ALA A 18 5.28 5.37 39.35
C ALA A 18 6.37 6.36 39.80
N ARG A 19 7.45 6.52 39.01
CA ARG A 19 8.54 7.44 39.36
C ARG A 19 8.24 8.91 39.05
N GLY A 20 7.17 9.21 38.30
CA GLY A 20 6.75 10.58 37.99
C GLY A 20 7.82 11.46 37.33
N SER A 21 8.89 10.86 36.81
CA SER A 21 10.05 11.58 36.28
C SER A 21 9.78 12.13 34.88
N HIS A 22 10.54 13.15 34.50
CA HIS A 22 10.50 13.93 33.25
C HIS A 22 10.57 13.13 31.92
N VAL A 23 10.62 11.79 31.94
CA VAL A 23 10.74 10.94 30.74
C VAL A 23 9.60 9.93 30.73
N SER A 24 8.76 10.01 29.70
CA SER A 24 7.68 9.04 29.49
C SER A 24 8.22 7.75 28.88
N PHE A 25 7.56 6.62 29.14
CA PHE A 25 7.89 5.34 28.52
C PHE A 25 7.81 5.42 26.98
N GLU A 26 6.83 6.17 26.45
CA GLU A 26 6.66 6.43 25.03
C GLU A 26 7.90 7.08 24.41
N THR A 27 8.44 8.14 25.04
CA THR A 27 9.64 8.81 24.54
C THR A 27 10.82 7.85 24.51
N LEU A 28 11.03 7.09 25.59
CA LEU A 28 12.13 6.13 25.69
C LEU A 28 12.05 5.04 24.61
N MET A 29 10.86 4.53 24.30
CA MET A 29 10.67 3.48 23.30
C MET A 29 10.81 3.97 21.85
N GLN A 30 10.81 5.29 21.65
CA GLN A 30 10.97 5.92 20.34
C GLN A 30 12.37 6.52 20.15
N GLU A 31 13.25 6.39 21.14
CA GLU A 31 14.65 6.80 21.03
C GLU A 31 15.49 5.73 20.28
N PRO A 32 16.40 6.16 19.37
CA PRO A 32 17.28 5.27 18.62
C PRO A 32 18.42 4.73 19.51
N SER A 33 18.08 3.81 20.41
CA SER A 33 18.95 3.34 21.49
C SER A 33 19.77 2.08 21.14
N ILE A 34 19.42 1.37 20.07
CA ILE A 34 20.07 0.10 19.68
C ILE A 34 20.63 0.27 18.27
N GLU A 35 21.96 0.39 18.15
CA GLU A 35 22.64 0.57 16.85
C GLU A 35 22.05 1.74 16.04
N SER A 36 21.74 2.86 16.70
CA SER A 36 21.10 4.04 16.10
C SER A 36 19.69 3.80 15.52
N HIS A 37 19.05 2.72 15.93
CA HIS A 37 17.69 2.36 15.53
C HIS A 37 16.74 2.22 16.73
N THR A 38 15.44 2.39 16.49
CA THR A 38 14.43 2.24 17.55
C THR A 38 14.18 0.78 17.92
N PRO A 39 13.71 0.51 19.15
CA PRO A 39 13.20 -0.81 19.54
C PRO A 39 12.16 -1.38 18.58
N LEU A 40 11.30 -0.54 17.98
CA LEU A 40 10.28 -0.96 17.02
C LEU A 40 10.91 -1.50 15.73
N TYR A 41 11.91 -0.82 15.18
CA TYR A 41 12.67 -1.29 14.00
C TYR A 41 13.22 -2.71 14.21
N TRP A 42 13.88 -2.95 15.34
CA TRP A 42 14.44 -4.26 15.66
C TRP A 42 13.39 -5.32 15.95
N ALA A 43 12.26 -4.94 16.57
CA ALA A 43 11.15 -5.86 16.81
C ALA A 43 10.58 -6.38 15.48
N ILE A 44 10.43 -5.50 14.49
CA ILE A 44 9.98 -5.85 13.13
C ILE A 44 10.97 -6.82 12.48
N LEU A 45 12.27 -6.48 12.42
CA LEU A 45 13.31 -7.34 11.83
C LEU A 45 13.41 -8.73 12.45
N LYS A 46 13.21 -8.85 13.76
CA LYS A 46 13.33 -10.13 14.46
C LYS A 46 12.09 -11.02 14.33
N GLN A 47 10.95 -10.47 13.93
CA GLN A 47 9.70 -11.23 13.76
C GLN A 47 9.81 -12.28 12.64
N GLN A 48 10.56 -11.99 11.57
CA GLN A 48 10.71 -12.85 10.40
C GLN A 48 11.41 -14.20 10.69
N ARG A 49 12.08 -14.32 11.84
CA ARG A 49 12.81 -15.52 12.25
C ARG A 49 11.96 -16.52 13.05
N GLN A 50 10.70 -16.22 13.35
CA GLN A 50 9.80 -17.18 14.02
C GLN A 50 8.87 -17.84 13.00
N PRO A 51 9.01 -19.15 12.74
CA PRO A 51 7.99 -19.89 12.01
C PRO A 51 6.68 -19.89 12.82
N ASP A 52 5.56 -19.80 12.09
CA ASP A 52 4.17 -19.79 12.56
C ASP A 52 3.87 -20.78 13.71
N ASN A 53 4.15 -20.38 14.96
CA ASN A 53 3.43 -20.93 16.12
C ASN A 53 2.14 -20.13 16.26
N ARG A 54 1.17 -20.44 15.40
CA ARG A 54 -0.22 -20.00 15.48
C ARG A 54 -0.93 -20.73 16.62
N ASP A 55 -0.47 -20.54 17.84
CA ASP A 55 -1.33 -20.78 19.00
C ASP A 55 -2.17 -19.53 19.23
N ASP A 56 -3.47 -19.65 18.92
CA ASP A 56 -4.57 -18.70 19.14
C ASP A 56 -4.79 -18.42 20.64
N SER A 57 -3.78 -17.87 21.32
CA SER A 57 -3.95 -17.26 22.63
C SER A 57 -3.63 -15.78 22.51
N ALA A 58 -4.52 -14.95 23.04
CA ALA A 58 -4.51 -13.49 23.05
C ALA A 58 -3.31 -12.85 23.79
N THR A 59 -2.08 -13.30 23.52
CA THR A 59 -0.86 -12.70 24.02
C THR A 59 -0.53 -11.51 23.15
N VAL A 60 -0.69 -10.32 23.71
CA VAL A 60 -0.20 -9.06 23.14
C VAL A 60 1.28 -9.24 22.83
N GLY A 61 1.68 -9.15 21.57
CA GLY A 61 3.08 -9.24 21.17
C GLY A 61 3.83 -7.94 21.48
N VAL A 62 5.15 -7.99 21.33
CA VAL A 62 6.02 -6.82 21.59
C VAL A 62 5.65 -5.65 20.67
N ILE A 63 5.33 -5.91 19.41
CA ILE A 63 4.95 -4.87 18.44
C ILE A 63 3.64 -4.23 18.86
N GLU A 64 2.67 -5.01 19.34
CA GLU A 64 1.38 -4.51 19.79
C GLU A 64 1.53 -3.57 21.00
N VAL A 65 2.45 -3.87 21.93
CA VAL A 65 2.79 -2.93 23.02
C VAL A 65 3.42 -1.65 22.47
N LEU A 66 4.32 -1.74 21.49
CA LEU A 66 4.98 -0.58 20.88
C LEU A 66 4.05 0.27 20.02
N LEU A 67 2.94 -0.30 19.53
CA LEU A 67 1.91 0.39 18.77
C LEU A 67 0.77 0.94 19.66
N SER A 68 0.82 0.72 20.97
CA SER A 68 -0.21 1.17 21.92
C SER A 68 -0.20 2.67 22.22
N PHE A 69 0.78 3.40 21.68
CA PHE A 69 0.96 4.84 21.82
C PHE A 69 1.23 5.50 20.45
N PRO A 70 1.03 6.83 20.34
CA PRO A 70 1.28 7.53 19.08
C PRO A 70 2.78 7.53 18.75
N LEU A 71 3.11 7.16 17.52
CA LEU A 71 4.49 7.18 17.04
C LEU A 71 4.83 8.54 16.44
N THR A 72 6.05 8.98 16.67
CA THR A 72 6.63 10.14 16.01
C THR A 72 6.80 9.86 14.52
N PRO A 73 6.76 10.90 13.67
CA PRO A 73 7.01 10.73 12.23
C PRO A 73 8.34 10.04 11.92
N ALA A 74 9.39 10.30 12.71
CA ALA A 74 10.70 9.67 12.55
C ALA A 74 10.64 8.15 12.79
N THR A 75 9.99 7.72 13.89
CA THR A 75 9.80 6.30 14.20
C THR A 75 8.93 5.59 13.16
N LEU A 76 7.93 6.28 12.58
CA LEU A 76 7.12 5.72 11.48
C LEU A 76 7.93 5.48 10.20
N VAL A 77 8.78 6.44 9.82
CA VAL A 77 9.67 6.29 8.65
C VAL A 77 10.60 5.09 8.84
N GLU A 78 11.16 4.94 10.02
CA GLU A 78 12.05 3.82 10.35
C GLU A 78 11.31 2.48 10.38
N ALA A 79 10.12 2.43 10.98
CA ALA A 79 9.29 1.22 10.98
C ALA A 79 8.89 0.80 9.56
N ARG A 80 8.59 1.77 8.68
CA ARG A 80 8.33 1.55 7.25
C ARG A 80 9.57 0.98 6.54
N GLN A 81 10.78 1.49 6.84
CA GLN A 81 12.03 0.93 6.32
C GLN A 81 12.24 -0.52 6.77
N ALA A 82 12.00 -0.83 8.05
CA ALA A 82 12.08 -2.21 8.54
C ALA A 82 11.12 -3.15 7.79
N CYS A 83 9.88 -2.70 7.56
CA CYS A 83 8.88 -3.46 6.81
C CYS A 83 9.31 -3.70 5.37
N LEU A 84 9.98 -2.73 4.74
CA LEU A 84 10.51 -2.86 3.38
C LEU A 84 11.66 -3.86 3.27
N LEU A 85 12.56 -3.89 4.26
CA LEU A 85 13.67 -4.85 4.31
C LEU A 85 13.18 -6.30 4.39
N ILE A 86 12.10 -6.53 5.15
CA ILE A 86 11.44 -7.83 5.34
C ILE A 86 10.48 -8.14 4.19
N SER A 87 10.01 -7.11 3.47
CA SER A 87 8.90 -7.17 2.54
C SER A 87 7.61 -7.76 3.15
N SER A 88 7.31 -7.43 4.40
CA SER A 88 6.08 -7.85 5.08
C SER A 88 5.01 -6.77 5.02
N HIS A 89 3.95 -7.04 4.26
CA HIS A 89 2.78 -6.16 4.20
C HIS A 89 1.93 -6.22 5.49
N ASP A 90 1.81 -7.38 6.13
CA ASP A 90 0.94 -7.54 7.30
C ASP A 90 1.37 -6.65 8.47
N ILE A 91 2.68 -6.59 8.74
CA ILE A 91 3.23 -5.72 9.80
C ILE A 91 3.01 -4.26 9.42
N PHE A 92 3.26 -3.90 8.16
CA PHE A 92 3.03 -2.55 7.65
C PHE A 92 1.57 -2.12 7.83
N GLN A 93 0.60 -2.98 7.51
CA GLN A 93 -0.81 -2.70 7.74
C GLN A 93 -1.16 -2.56 9.22
N ARG A 94 -0.60 -3.41 10.09
CA ARG A 94 -0.83 -3.34 11.54
C ARG A 94 -0.37 -1.99 12.09
N ILE A 95 0.83 -1.54 11.70
CA ILE A 95 1.35 -0.22 12.08
C ILE A 95 0.43 0.88 11.54
N TYR A 96 0.07 0.84 10.25
CA TYR A 96 -0.77 1.86 9.63
C TYR A 96 -2.15 1.97 10.31
N ARG A 97 -2.80 0.83 10.59
CA ARG A 97 -4.10 0.78 11.27
C ARG A 97 -4.02 1.33 12.70
N ALA A 98 -3.03 0.90 13.47
CA ALA A 98 -2.84 1.38 14.84
C ALA A 98 -2.60 2.90 14.90
N GLN A 99 -1.82 3.42 13.95
CA GLN A 99 -1.39 4.82 13.95
C GLN A 99 -2.45 5.76 13.36
N ARG A 100 -3.27 5.26 12.43
CA ARG A 100 -4.45 6.00 11.93
C ARG A 100 -5.44 6.32 13.06
N SER A 101 -5.57 5.44 14.06
CA SER A 101 -6.41 5.70 15.24
C SER A 101 -5.95 6.93 16.04
N PHE A 102 -4.65 7.24 16.02
CA PHE A 102 -4.10 8.44 16.67
C PHE A 102 -4.08 9.66 15.76
N ALA A 103 -4.02 9.48 14.44
CA ALA A 103 -3.92 10.55 13.44
C ALA A 103 -5.27 11.14 12.98
N ALA A 104 -6.41 10.53 13.34
CA ALA A 104 -7.72 11.01 12.94
C ALA A 104 -8.01 12.40 13.52
N GLY A 105 -7.98 13.43 12.68
CA GLY A 105 -8.37 14.80 13.05
C GLY A 105 -9.90 14.95 13.24
N PRO A 106 -10.38 16.06 13.83
CA PRO A 106 -11.80 16.29 14.09
C PRO A 106 -12.69 16.27 12.83
N ALA A 107 -12.15 16.71 11.69
CA ALA A 107 -12.86 16.77 10.41
C ALA A 107 -12.99 15.39 9.73
N ASP A 108 -11.97 14.54 9.83
CA ASP A 108 -12.02 13.14 9.40
C ASP A 108 -12.94 12.33 10.32
N MET A 109 -13.01 12.69 11.60
CA MET A 109 -13.91 12.07 12.55
C MET A 109 -15.39 12.32 12.22
N LEU A 110 -15.74 13.50 11.73
CA LEU A 110 -17.14 13.89 11.51
C LEU A 110 -17.78 13.23 10.27
N ASN A 111 -16.99 12.77 9.30
CA ASN A 111 -17.52 12.20 8.05
C ASN A 111 -17.14 10.74 7.79
N LEU A 112 -16.07 10.23 8.41
CA LEU A 112 -15.45 8.93 8.09
C LEU A 112 -14.99 8.13 9.32
N ALA A 113 -15.17 8.60 10.56
CA ALA A 113 -14.74 7.90 11.79
C ALA A 113 -15.25 6.45 11.92
N SER A 114 -16.38 6.14 11.28
CA SER A 114 -17.03 4.83 11.37
C SER A 114 -16.74 3.93 10.18
N LEU A 115 -15.87 4.32 9.25
CA LEU A 115 -15.58 3.48 8.09
C LEU A 115 -14.76 2.26 8.52
N PRO A 116 -15.18 1.04 8.13
CA PRO A 116 -14.34 -0.12 8.33
C PRO A 116 -13.01 0.08 7.60
N PRO A 117 -11.89 -0.37 8.19
CA PRO A 117 -10.60 -0.28 7.54
C PRO A 117 -10.63 -1.08 6.23
N ASP A 118 -9.99 -0.54 5.20
CA ASP A 118 -9.80 -1.27 3.95
C ASP A 118 -8.93 -2.51 4.18
N ASP A 119 -9.20 -3.54 3.37
CA ASP A 119 -8.43 -4.78 3.40
C ASP A 119 -7.59 -4.90 2.13
N ILE A 120 -6.29 -5.18 2.32
CA ILE A 120 -5.34 -5.31 1.22
C ILE A 120 -4.55 -6.58 1.47
N GLN A 121 -4.66 -7.53 0.55
CA GLN A 121 -4.00 -8.82 0.64
C GLN A 121 -2.96 -8.90 -0.47
N VAL A 122 -1.69 -8.97 -0.10
CA VAL A 122 -0.56 -9.04 -1.04
C VAL A 122 -0.06 -10.48 -1.10
N LYS A 123 0.03 -11.04 -2.31
CA LYS A 123 0.60 -12.37 -2.55
C LYS A 123 1.73 -12.27 -3.57
N SER A 124 2.92 -12.70 -3.19
CA SER A 124 4.02 -12.92 -4.12
C SER A 124 3.74 -14.19 -4.94
N LEU A 125 3.86 -14.10 -6.26
CA LEU A 125 3.67 -15.25 -7.13
C LEU A 125 5.01 -15.92 -7.40
N THR A 126 5.01 -17.25 -7.34
CA THR A 126 6.19 -18.07 -7.68
C THR A 126 6.16 -18.46 -9.16
N GLU A 127 7.31 -18.91 -9.70
CA GLU A 127 7.42 -19.34 -11.09
C GLU A 127 6.42 -20.44 -11.47
N ALA A 128 6.06 -21.32 -10.52
CA ALA A 128 5.06 -22.36 -10.70
C ALA A 128 3.67 -21.81 -11.02
N GLU A 129 3.32 -20.63 -10.48
CA GLU A 129 2.03 -19.97 -10.72
C GLU A 129 2.07 -19.07 -11.96
N CYS A 130 3.25 -18.64 -12.41
CA CYS A 130 3.45 -17.75 -13.56
C CYS A 130 4.70 -18.13 -14.37
N PRO A 131 4.56 -18.99 -15.40
CA PRO A 131 5.67 -19.41 -16.25
C PRO A 131 6.36 -18.22 -16.93
N GLY A 132 7.69 -18.11 -16.77
CA GLY A 132 8.49 -17.04 -17.37
C GLY A 132 8.47 -15.71 -16.62
N ALA A 133 7.97 -15.67 -15.38
CA ALA A 133 8.30 -14.60 -14.45
C ALA A 133 9.70 -14.84 -13.87
N PRO A 134 10.57 -13.81 -13.76
CA PRO A 134 11.79 -13.95 -12.97
C PRO A 134 11.39 -14.35 -11.53
N GLU A 135 12.21 -15.16 -10.87
CA GLU A 135 11.89 -15.84 -9.60
C GLU A 135 11.27 -14.93 -8.51
N ASN A 136 11.47 -13.60 -8.58
CA ASN A 136 10.93 -12.60 -7.65
C ASN A 136 10.26 -11.39 -8.33
N GLY A 137 9.64 -11.57 -9.51
CA GLY A 137 9.12 -10.44 -10.29
C GLY A 137 7.62 -10.21 -10.21
N ALA A 138 6.82 -11.23 -9.91
CA ALA A 138 5.37 -11.16 -10.04
C ALA A 138 4.66 -11.17 -8.68
N PHE A 139 3.56 -10.45 -8.58
CA PHE A 139 2.73 -10.42 -7.38
C PHE A 139 1.29 -10.01 -7.71
N THR A 140 0.36 -10.39 -6.84
CA THR A 140 -1.02 -9.96 -6.87
C THR A 140 -1.40 -9.23 -5.60
N VAL A 141 -2.34 -8.31 -5.73
CA VAL A 141 -2.90 -7.55 -4.61
C VAL A 141 -4.41 -7.54 -4.75
N HIS A 142 -5.11 -8.03 -3.74
CA HIS A 142 -6.55 -7.91 -3.62
C HIS A 142 -6.85 -6.70 -2.74
N LEU A 143 -7.54 -5.69 -3.28
CA LEU A 143 -7.96 -4.50 -2.55
C LEU A 143 -9.47 -4.56 -2.33
N TYR A 144 -9.90 -4.42 -1.08
CA TYR A 144 -11.29 -4.32 -0.66
C TYR A 144 -11.49 -2.93 -0.05
N ILE A 145 -11.99 -2.01 -0.87
CA ILE A 145 -12.12 -0.61 -0.51
C ILE A 145 -13.56 -0.34 -0.10
N HIS A 146 -13.78 -0.10 1.19
CA HIS A 146 -15.11 0.11 1.73
C HIS A 146 -15.63 1.50 1.41
N GLU A 147 -16.96 1.59 1.19
CA GLU A 147 -17.66 2.86 0.93
C GLU A 147 -17.01 3.66 -0.21
N PHE A 148 -16.53 2.95 -1.25
CA PHE A 148 -15.70 3.50 -2.31
C PHE A 148 -16.36 4.70 -3.01
N GLN A 149 -17.61 4.55 -3.44
CA GLN A 149 -18.32 5.64 -4.13
C GLN A 149 -18.53 6.85 -3.23
N ARG A 150 -18.87 6.61 -1.96
CA ARG A 150 -19.06 7.68 -0.98
C ARG A 150 -17.75 8.45 -0.76
N ARG A 151 -16.63 7.74 -0.60
CA ARG A 151 -15.29 8.36 -0.50
C ARG A 151 -14.94 9.13 -1.76
N MET A 152 -15.18 8.56 -2.95
CA MET A 152 -14.93 9.24 -4.22
C MET A 152 -15.81 10.48 -4.43
N ARG A 153 -17.03 10.54 -3.90
CA ARG A 153 -17.91 11.71 -4.03
C ARG A 153 -17.59 12.81 -3.02
N ILE A 154 -17.24 12.43 -1.79
CA ILE A 154 -17.01 13.39 -0.69
C ILE A 154 -15.56 13.86 -0.67
N LEU A 155 -14.61 12.92 -0.66
CA LEU A 155 -13.19 13.21 -0.60
C LEU A 155 -12.56 13.45 -1.97
N SER A 156 -13.21 12.97 -3.04
CA SER A 156 -12.64 12.96 -4.39
C SER A 156 -11.31 12.21 -4.50
N PHE A 157 -10.98 11.39 -3.50
CA PHE A 157 -9.67 10.75 -3.36
C PHE A 157 -9.72 9.52 -2.42
N VAL A 158 -9.05 8.45 -2.83
CA VAL A 158 -8.80 7.23 -2.06
C VAL A 158 -7.38 6.78 -2.34
N ARG A 159 -6.57 6.52 -1.32
CA ARG A 159 -5.18 6.10 -1.47
C ARG A 159 -4.86 4.94 -0.56
N GLU A 160 -4.39 3.86 -1.17
CA GLU A 160 -4.04 2.62 -0.50
C GLU A 160 -2.56 2.31 -0.74
N GLU A 161 -1.82 2.16 0.36
CA GLU A 161 -0.38 1.82 0.33
C GLU A 161 -0.16 0.34 0.64
N PHE A 162 0.78 -0.30 -0.04
CA PHE A 162 1.16 -1.68 0.24
C PHE A 162 2.61 -1.97 -0.09
N ILE A 163 3.15 -3.03 0.50
CA ILE A 163 4.52 -3.49 0.26
C ILE A 163 4.46 -4.76 -0.57
N ALA A 164 5.14 -4.77 -1.71
CA ALA A 164 5.30 -5.95 -2.54
C ALA A 164 6.67 -5.95 -3.22
N GLN A 165 7.36 -7.09 -3.20
CA GLN A 165 8.69 -7.25 -3.81
C GLN A 165 9.68 -6.17 -3.35
N ASN A 166 9.77 -5.98 -2.03
CA ASN A 166 10.65 -5.01 -1.35
C ASN A 166 10.47 -3.56 -1.81
N ARG A 167 9.27 -3.22 -2.30
CA ARG A 167 8.90 -1.89 -2.78
C ARG A 167 7.61 -1.45 -2.12
N LEU A 168 7.55 -0.17 -1.77
CA LEU A 168 6.36 0.47 -1.29
C LEU A 168 5.61 1.07 -2.49
N TRP A 169 4.38 0.66 -2.64
CA TRP A 169 3.47 1.07 -3.70
C TRP A 169 2.32 1.86 -3.12
N ALA A 170 1.74 2.75 -3.93
CA ALA A 170 0.43 3.30 -3.67
C ALA A 170 -0.46 3.15 -4.90
N ILE A 171 -1.71 2.74 -4.66
CA ILE A 171 -2.78 2.85 -5.64
C ILE A 171 -3.67 4.01 -5.20
N VAL A 172 -3.89 4.94 -6.11
CA VAL A 172 -4.62 6.17 -5.84
C VAL A 172 -5.79 6.28 -6.79
N PHE A 173 -7.00 6.37 -6.26
CA PHE A 173 -8.19 6.73 -6.98
C PHE A 173 -8.51 8.19 -6.71
N TYR A 174 -8.80 8.97 -7.74
CA TYR A 174 -9.13 10.38 -7.54
C TYR A 174 -9.99 10.93 -8.67
N VAL A 175 -10.70 12.02 -8.38
CA VAL A 175 -11.48 12.76 -9.37
C VAL A 175 -10.57 13.77 -10.04
N TYR A 176 -10.47 13.70 -11.37
CA TYR A 176 -9.64 14.60 -12.15
C TYR A 176 -10.18 16.02 -12.09
N THR A 177 -9.30 16.95 -11.72
CA THR A 177 -9.51 18.39 -11.87
C THR A 177 -8.36 18.97 -12.70
N PRO A 178 -8.59 20.05 -13.47
CA PRO A 178 -7.53 20.72 -14.25
C PRO A 178 -6.35 21.19 -13.40
N GLU A 179 -6.55 21.40 -12.10
CA GLU A 179 -5.54 21.86 -11.15
C GLU A 179 -4.60 20.74 -10.70
N ASN A 180 -5.08 19.49 -10.69
CA ASN A 180 -4.36 18.37 -10.07
C ASN A 180 -3.43 17.61 -11.04
N ASN A 181 -3.48 17.88 -12.35
CA ASN A 181 -2.67 17.15 -13.30
C ASN A 181 -2.43 17.96 -14.58
N TYR A 182 -1.15 18.14 -14.95
CA TYR A 182 -0.74 18.85 -16.17
C TYR A 182 -1.07 18.09 -17.46
N ASN A 183 -1.36 16.79 -17.36
CA ASN A 183 -1.76 15.99 -18.52
C ASN A 183 -3.26 16.15 -18.77
N GLN A 184 -3.62 16.99 -19.75
CA GLN A 184 -4.99 17.25 -20.25
C GLN A 184 -5.66 16.05 -20.95
N LYS A 185 -5.37 14.83 -20.49
CA LYS A 185 -5.82 13.60 -21.13
C LYS A 185 -7.27 13.24 -20.79
N TYR A 186 -7.78 13.72 -19.67
CA TYR A 186 -9.08 13.34 -19.15
C TYR A 186 -10.00 14.56 -18.99
N PRO A 187 -11.32 14.40 -19.14
CA PRO A 187 -12.25 15.48 -18.89
C PRO A 187 -12.35 15.77 -17.37
N PRO A 188 -12.55 17.04 -16.96
CA PRO A 188 -12.88 17.40 -15.57
C PRO A 188 -14.01 16.54 -15.00
N GLY A 189 -13.82 16.03 -13.78
CA GLY A 189 -14.78 15.13 -13.11
C GLY A 189 -14.59 13.64 -13.41
N ALA A 190 -13.72 13.26 -14.35
CA ALA A 190 -13.44 11.84 -14.61
C ALA A 190 -12.77 11.18 -13.40
N TRP A 191 -13.20 9.96 -13.07
CA TRP A 191 -12.52 9.14 -12.06
C TRP A 191 -11.27 8.53 -12.68
N ILE A 192 -10.13 8.65 -12.00
CA ILE A 192 -8.83 8.15 -12.44
C ILE A 192 -8.30 7.18 -11.39
N ILE A 193 -7.59 6.16 -11.85
CA ILE A 193 -6.73 5.32 -11.04
C ILE A 193 -5.27 5.59 -11.42
N ALA A 194 -4.42 5.74 -10.41
CA ALA A 194 -2.99 5.94 -10.53
C ALA A 194 -2.24 4.88 -9.73
N LEU A 195 -1.13 4.42 -10.30
CA LEU A 195 -0.15 3.58 -9.62
C LEU A 195 1.11 4.40 -9.38
N GLU A 196 1.55 4.43 -8.12
CA GLU A 196 2.73 5.15 -7.66
C GLU A 196 3.73 4.20 -7.02
N LEU A 197 5.01 4.48 -7.25
CA LEU A 197 6.11 3.91 -6.49
C LEU A 197 6.53 4.97 -5.48
N LEU A 198 6.51 4.61 -4.20
CA LEU A 198 6.81 5.55 -3.12
C LEU A 198 8.30 5.61 -2.83
N GLU A 199 8.70 6.70 -2.18
CA GLU A 199 10.06 6.96 -1.70
C GLU A 199 10.66 5.74 -0.98
N THR A 200 12.00 5.63 -1.04
CA THR A 200 12.83 4.48 -0.60
C THR A 200 12.77 3.21 -1.47
N SER A 201 11.85 3.12 -2.43
CA SER A 201 11.76 1.97 -3.34
C SER A 201 12.73 2.06 -4.53
N PRO A 202 13.44 0.97 -4.90
CA PRO A 202 14.26 0.95 -6.10
C PRO A 202 13.42 1.14 -7.36
N SER A 203 13.86 2.05 -8.24
CA SER A 203 13.23 2.32 -9.52
C SER A 203 13.03 1.04 -10.33
N THR A 204 11.87 0.88 -10.96
CA THR A 204 11.52 -0.36 -11.67
C THR A 204 10.61 -0.10 -12.84
N TYR A 205 10.66 -1.01 -13.82
CA TYR A 205 9.61 -1.15 -14.82
C TYR A 205 8.61 -2.18 -14.33
N ILE A 206 7.36 -1.95 -14.71
CA ILE A 206 6.22 -2.74 -14.30
C ILE A 206 5.22 -2.86 -15.46
N ASP A 207 4.71 -4.07 -15.64
CA ASP A 207 3.54 -4.40 -16.45
C ASP A 207 2.42 -4.78 -15.49
N THR A 208 1.30 -4.06 -15.52
CA THR A 208 0.21 -4.28 -14.60
C THR A 208 -1.14 -4.40 -15.27
N ARG A 209 -2.02 -5.12 -14.57
CA ARG A 209 -3.41 -5.30 -14.90
C ARG A 209 -4.24 -5.08 -13.65
N PHE A 210 -5.18 -4.16 -13.73
CA PHE A 210 -6.26 -4.04 -12.76
C PHE A 210 -7.50 -4.70 -13.32
N THR A 211 -8.16 -5.52 -12.51
CA THR A 211 -9.40 -6.20 -12.85
C THR A 211 -10.44 -5.93 -11.77
N ILE A 212 -11.59 -5.41 -12.21
CA ILE A 212 -12.77 -5.20 -11.35
C ILE A 212 -13.86 -6.11 -11.88
N SER A 213 -14.20 -7.12 -11.07
CA SER A 213 -15.17 -8.14 -11.42
C SER A 213 -16.58 -7.73 -10.97
N PRO A 214 -17.64 -8.13 -11.70
CA PRO A 214 -19.00 -7.98 -11.22
C PRO A 214 -19.22 -8.76 -9.92
N THR A 215 -20.02 -8.21 -9.00
CA THR A 215 -20.19 -8.74 -7.64
C THR A 215 -21.26 -9.81 -7.50
N SER A 216 -22.23 -9.89 -8.44
CA SER A 216 -23.30 -10.89 -8.42
C SER A 216 -23.07 -11.99 -9.47
N SER A 217 -23.31 -13.24 -9.07
CA SER A 217 -23.21 -14.42 -9.94
C SER A 217 -24.15 -14.37 -11.15
N GLU A 218 -25.29 -13.68 -11.04
CA GLU A 218 -26.19 -13.41 -12.17
C GLU A 218 -25.60 -12.37 -13.14
N ASN A 219 -24.86 -11.40 -12.62
CA ASN A 219 -24.17 -10.37 -13.41
C ASN A 219 -22.89 -10.88 -14.09
N LEU A 220 -22.24 -11.91 -13.55
CA LEU A 220 -21.05 -12.53 -14.16
C LEU A 220 -21.32 -13.09 -15.57
N LYS A 221 -22.57 -13.50 -15.84
CA LYS A 221 -22.97 -13.99 -17.17
C LYS A 221 -23.30 -12.87 -18.16
N SER A 222 -23.63 -11.67 -17.67
CA SER A 222 -24.14 -10.57 -18.51
C SER A 222 -23.16 -9.43 -18.72
N LYS A 223 -22.17 -9.25 -17.83
CA LYS A 223 -21.21 -8.14 -17.89
C LYS A 223 -19.76 -8.64 -17.79
N PRO A 224 -18.88 -8.24 -18.72
CA PRO A 224 -17.47 -8.60 -18.65
C PRO A 224 -16.77 -7.85 -17.51
N PRO A 225 -15.69 -8.41 -16.93
CA PRO A 225 -14.87 -7.69 -15.97
C PRO A 225 -14.21 -6.46 -16.61
N ILE A 226 -14.14 -5.37 -15.85
CA ILE A 226 -13.39 -4.17 -16.26
C ILE A 226 -11.91 -4.51 -16.14
N THR A 227 -11.17 -4.39 -17.23
CA THR A 227 -9.72 -4.61 -17.25
C THR A 227 -8.99 -3.35 -17.67
N ILE A 228 -8.07 -2.89 -16.83
CA ILE A 228 -7.24 -1.70 -17.06
C ILE A 228 -5.79 -2.15 -17.13
N LEU A 229 -5.14 -1.89 -18.26
CA LEU A 229 -3.74 -2.22 -18.46
C LEU A 229 -2.90 -0.97 -18.30
N MET A 230 -1.88 -1.06 -17.46
CA MET A 230 -0.91 0.01 -17.24
C MET A 230 0.49 -0.57 -17.44
N LYS A 231 1.29 0.07 -18.30
CA LYS A 231 2.66 -0.38 -18.56
C LYS A 231 3.61 0.79 -18.48
N SER A 232 4.71 0.61 -17.76
CA SER A 232 5.92 1.41 -17.94
C SER A 232 6.88 0.67 -18.88
N ARG A 233 7.39 1.32 -19.93
CA ARG A 233 8.36 0.70 -20.85
C ARG A 233 9.69 1.46 -20.87
N PRO A 234 10.83 0.77 -21.05
CA PRO A 234 12.10 1.40 -21.42
C PRO A 234 12.00 2.11 -22.77
N GLN A 235 12.77 3.18 -22.95
CA GLN A 235 12.71 4.05 -24.13
C GLN A 235 13.29 3.40 -25.40
N ASP A 236 14.17 2.41 -25.27
CA ASP A 236 15.07 1.98 -26.36
C ASP A 236 14.50 0.99 -27.38
N HIS A 237 13.23 0.55 -27.25
CA HIS A 237 12.71 -0.57 -28.07
C HIS A 237 11.43 -0.30 -28.87
N LEU A 238 10.99 0.95 -29.03
CA LEU A 238 9.80 1.24 -29.82
C LEU A 238 10.15 1.63 -31.26
N LYS A 239 10.19 0.62 -32.16
CA LYS A 239 9.88 0.87 -33.57
C LYS A 239 8.45 1.40 -33.67
N PRO A 240 8.18 2.48 -34.44
CA PRO A 240 6.86 3.08 -34.53
C PRO A 240 5.89 2.06 -35.14
N THR A 241 4.96 1.57 -34.32
CA THR A 241 3.86 0.72 -34.76
C THR A 241 2.58 1.55 -34.73
N PRO A 242 1.78 1.61 -35.80
CA PRO A 242 0.52 2.36 -35.79
C PRO A 242 -0.49 1.64 -34.88
N SER A 243 -0.84 2.25 -33.75
CA SER A 243 -1.75 1.67 -32.76
C SER A 243 -3.18 2.21 -32.90
N SER A 244 -4.11 1.29 -33.16
CA SER A 244 -5.54 1.43 -32.87
C SER A 244 -5.83 1.21 -31.37
N LEU A 245 -6.85 1.93 -30.88
CA LEU A 245 -7.55 1.83 -29.58
C LEU A 245 -6.74 1.66 -28.28
N GLY A 246 -6.71 2.74 -27.48
CA GLY A 246 -6.87 2.70 -26.02
C GLY A 246 -5.76 2.11 -25.13
N LYS A 247 -4.57 1.78 -25.64
CA LYS A 247 -3.46 1.31 -24.80
C LYS A 247 -2.73 2.47 -24.13
N VAL A 248 -2.86 2.59 -22.81
CA VAL A 248 -2.09 3.54 -22.00
C VAL A 248 -0.70 2.95 -21.71
N SER A 249 0.31 3.45 -22.43
CA SER A 249 1.72 3.16 -22.13
C SER A 249 2.33 4.42 -21.54
N SER A 250 2.57 4.44 -20.23
CA SER A 250 3.40 5.48 -19.61
C SER A 250 4.87 5.18 -19.90
N ARG A 251 5.64 6.23 -20.23
CA ARG A 251 7.01 6.11 -20.76
C ARG A 251 8.08 6.29 -19.68
N LEU A 252 7.72 6.07 -18.42
CA LEU A 252 8.54 6.48 -17.29
C LEU A 252 8.91 5.27 -16.44
N MET A 253 10.21 5.17 -16.14
CA MET A 253 10.68 4.35 -15.03
C MET A 253 10.05 4.92 -13.76
N MET A 254 9.35 4.09 -12.99
CA MET A 254 8.76 4.55 -11.74
C MET A 254 9.88 4.95 -10.78
N ARG A 255 9.79 6.16 -10.20
CA ARG A 255 10.70 6.66 -9.17
C ARG A 255 9.91 6.99 -7.92
N GLY A 256 10.53 6.80 -6.75
CA GLY A 256 9.92 7.11 -5.46
C GLY A 256 9.49 8.57 -5.34
N ALA A 257 8.20 8.81 -5.09
CA ALA A 257 7.66 10.13 -4.74
C ALA A 257 7.54 10.29 -3.21
N PRO A 258 7.70 11.52 -2.67
CA PRO A 258 7.51 11.79 -1.24
C PRO A 258 6.07 11.50 -0.79
N SER A 259 5.94 10.86 0.37
CA SER A 259 4.67 10.46 0.99
C SER A 259 3.89 11.71 1.42
N GLY A 260 2.84 12.06 0.68
CA GLY A 260 1.94 13.18 1.01
C GLY A 260 1.82 14.26 -0.05
N SER A 261 2.47 14.15 -1.21
CA SER A 261 2.21 15.04 -2.34
C SER A 261 0.91 14.66 -3.07
N ASN A 262 0.34 15.62 -3.81
CA ASN A 262 -0.60 15.32 -4.91
C ASN A 262 -0.01 14.23 -5.81
N VAL A 263 -0.89 13.53 -6.55
CA VAL A 263 -0.53 12.38 -7.43
C VAL A 263 0.79 12.64 -8.12
N GLY A 264 1.81 11.82 -7.80
CA GLY A 264 3.19 12.12 -8.13
C GLY A 264 3.40 12.22 -9.65
N GLU A 265 4.30 13.10 -10.11
CA GLU A 265 4.59 13.28 -11.54
C GLU A 265 5.04 11.98 -12.24
N ASN A 266 5.53 11.01 -11.46
CA ASN A 266 5.96 9.70 -11.96
C ASN A 266 4.88 8.62 -11.91
N ALA A 267 3.61 8.96 -11.64
CA ALA A 267 2.52 7.99 -11.55
C ALA A 267 2.07 7.48 -12.94
N ILE A 268 1.71 6.20 -13.02
CA ILE A 268 1.01 5.65 -14.20
C ILE A 268 -0.48 5.83 -13.99
N THR A 269 -1.15 6.58 -14.87
CA THR A 269 -2.57 6.93 -14.71
C THR A 269 -3.44 6.30 -15.79
N SER A 270 -4.64 5.87 -15.44
CA SER A 270 -5.69 5.45 -16.37
C SER A 270 -7.05 5.96 -15.93
N GLY A 271 -7.93 6.24 -16.89
CA GLY A 271 -9.32 6.57 -16.58
C GLY A 271 -10.05 5.31 -16.10
N LEU A 272 -10.92 5.49 -15.12
CA LEU A 272 -11.90 4.50 -14.71
C LEU A 272 -13.17 4.63 -15.57
N PRO A 273 -13.92 3.54 -15.77
CA PRO A 273 -15.21 3.62 -16.44
C PRO A 273 -16.21 4.49 -15.66
N GLU A 274 -16.97 5.33 -16.37
CA GLU A 274 -18.04 6.15 -15.79
C GLU A 274 -19.10 5.32 -15.06
N SER A 275 -19.25 4.04 -15.44
CA SER A 275 -20.18 3.11 -14.78
C SER A 275 -19.95 2.97 -13.28
N LEU A 276 -18.71 3.17 -12.80
CA LEU A 276 -18.38 3.12 -11.37
C LEU A 276 -18.89 4.32 -10.58
N GLN A 277 -19.30 5.40 -11.24
CA GLN A 277 -19.80 6.61 -10.60
C GLN A 277 -21.27 6.49 -10.17
N PHE A 278 -22.04 5.65 -10.86
CA PHE A 278 -23.47 5.50 -10.65
C PHE A 278 -23.78 4.53 -9.51
N ASP A 279 -24.77 4.89 -8.69
CA ASP A 279 -25.28 4.03 -7.62
C ASP A 279 -25.88 2.73 -8.20
N GLY A 280 -25.76 1.64 -7.45
CA GLY A 280 -26.31 0.33 -7.85
C GLY A 280 -25.60 -0.31 -9.05
N ASN A 281 -24.39 0.13 -9.40
CA ASN A 281 -23.61 -0.54 -10.43
C ASN A 281 -23.20 -1.95 -9.99
N SER A 282 -23.05 -2.85 -10.95
CA SER A 282 -22.79 -4.28 -10.70
C SER A 282 -21.37 -4.61 -10.29
N TYR A 283 -20.47 -3.63 -10.20
CA TYR A 283 -19.06 -3.82 -9.85
C TYR A 283 -18.76 -3.44 -8.40
N ILE A 284 -19.74 -2.88 -7.70
CA ILE A 284 -19.64 -2.51 -6.29
C ILE A 284 -20.62 -3.38 -5.52
N GLU A 285 -20.18 -3.87 -4.38
CA GLU A 285 -21.00 -4.71 -3.52
C GLU A 285 -22.13 -3.89 -2.89
N SER A 286 -23.17 -4.57 -2.42
CA SER A 286 -24.31 -3.91 -1.75
C SER A 286 -23.91 -3.15 -0.49
N ASN A 287 -22.79 -3.54 0.15
CA ASN A 287 -22.17 -2.85 1.29
C ASN A 287 -21.30 -1.65 0.87
N GLY A 288 -21.26 -1.28 -0.41
CA GLY A 288 -20.44 -0.19 -0.95
C GLY A 288 -18.96 -0.53 -1.18
N THR A 289 -18.57 -1.79 -1.01
CA THR A 289 -17.17 -2.24 -1.18
C THR A 289 -16.83 -2.43 -2.65
N LEU A 290 -15.70 -1.86 -3.07
CA LEU A 290 -15.08 -2.13 -4.36
C LEU A 290 -14.00 -3.18 -4.18
N HIS A 291 -14.13 -4.30 -4.91
CA HIS A 291 -13.07 -5.30 -5.02
C HIS A 291 -12.23 -5.05 -6.27
N VAL A 292 -10.92 -4.86 -6.09
CA VAL A 292 -9.97 -4.68 -7.19
C VAL A 292 -8.89 -5.76 -7.08
N LEU A 293 -8.70 -6.52 -8.16
CA LEU A 293 -7.53 -7.38 -8.33
C LEU A 293 -6.46 -6.59 -9.10
N PHE A 294 -5.31 -6.39 -8.47
CA PHE A 294 -4.13 -5.82 -9.10
C PHE A 294 -3.09 -6.92 -9.31
N GLU A 295 -2.71 -7.14 -10.56
CA GLU A 295 -1.66 -8.07 -10.93
C GLU A 295 -0.50 -7.30 -11.53
N ALA A 296 0.70 -7.62 -11.07
CA ALA A 296 1.90 -6.91 -11.46
C ALA A 296 3.02 -7.88 -11.79
N LYS A 297 3.78 -7.55 -12.83
CA LYS A 297 5.05 -8.18 -13.16
C LYS A 297 6.11 -7.10 -13.32
N LEU A 298 7.13 -7.17 -12.46
CA LEU A 298 8.33 -6.36 -12.55
C LEU A 298 9.20 -6.89 -13.69
N THR A 299 9.70 -5.98 -14.51
CA THR A 299 10.73 -6.30 -15.49
C THR A 299 12.05 -5.67 -15.05
N PRO A 300 13.15 -6.42 -15.07
CA PRO A 300 14.46 -5.85 -14.76
C PRO A 300 14.74 -4.69 -15.71
N GLY A 301 15.24 -3.59 -15.17
CA GLY A 301 15.74 -2.50 -16.01
C GLY A 301 16.90 -3.01 -16.86
N SER A 302 16.98 -2.55 -18.10
CA SER A 302 18.03 -2.90 -19.08
C SER A 302 19.47 -2.64 -18.61
N HIS A 303 19.67 -2.08 -17.41
CA HIS A 303 20.97 -1.76 -16.81
C HIS A 303 21.36 -2.62 -15.59
N SER A 304 20.58 -3.63 -15.18
CA SER A 304 21.00 -4.51 -14.06
C SER A 304 21.96 -5.64 -14.47
N GLY A 305 22.75 -5.43 -15.54
CA GLY A 305 23.80 -6.35 -15.97
C GLY A 305 25.10 -6.21 -15.19
N ASP A 306 25.31 -5.11 -14.45
CA ASP A 306 26.55 -4.86 -13.70
C ASP A 306 26.26 -4.56 -12.21
N CYS A 307 25.77 -5.56 -11.47
CA CYS A 307 26.09 -5.64 -10.05
C CYS A 307 27.18 -6.71 -9.89
N ILE A 308 28.42 -6.36 -10.25
CA ILE A 308 29.58 -7.05 -9.71
C ILE A 308 29.66 -6.63 -8.24
N ILE A 309 29.26 -7.51 -7.34
CA ILE A 309 29.62 -7.38 -5.93
C ILE A 309 31.12 -7.68 -5.86
N CYS A 310 31.93 -6.65 -5.63
CA CYS A 310 33.33 -6.77 -5.19
C CYS A 310 33.38 -6.87 -3.66
#